data_AF-A0A834HZL6-F1
#
_entry.id   AF-A0A834HZL6-F1
#
_cell.length_a   1.000
_cell.length_b   1.000
_cell.length_c   1.000
_cell.angle_alpha   90.00
_cell.angle_beta   90.00
_cell.angle_gamma   90.00
#
_symmetry.space_group_name_H-M   'P 1'
#
loop_
_entity.id
_entity.type
_entity.pdbx_description
1 polymer ?
#
loop_
_entity_poly.entity_id
_entity_poly.type
_entity_poly.pdbx_seq_one_letter_code
_entity_poly.pdbx_strand_id
1 'polypeptide(L)'
;MSSEDGERSGRLKKVITDENIKQIHKMILNDRKLKLNEIADTLKISTERVHHIIHEYLGMRKLCAKWVPRELTFDQKQRRFDDSEQCLKMIKLQSVGKHNSRLVRLWRLYFGMRME
;
A
#
# COMPACT_ATOMS: atom_id res chain seq x y z
N MET A 1 22.83 63.34 -9.15
CA MET A 1 22.32 62.70 -7.92
C MET A 1 21.80 61.33 -8.33
N SER A 2 22.59 60.27 -8.12
CA SER A 2 22.15 58.90 -8.36
C SER A 2 21.46 58.40 -7.10
N SER A 3 20.22 57.95 -7.23
CA SER A 3 19.48 57.25 -6.19
C SER A 3 20.01 55.82 -6.06
N GLU A 4 20.59 55.49 -4.91
CA GLU A 4 20.97 54.12 -4.55
C GLU A 4 19.70 53.31 -4.26
N ASP A 5 19.37 52.37 -5.15
CA ASP A 5 18.36 51.36 -4.87
C ASP A 5 18.87 50.44 -3.76
N GLY A 6 18.30 50.55 -2.56
CA GLY A 6 18.60 49.64 -1.45
C GLY A 6 18.24 48.19 -1.77
N GLU A 7 18.87 47.24 -1.07
CA GLU A 7 18.64 45.80 -1.26
C GLU A 7 17.15 45.46 -1.19
N ARG A 8 16.57 45.09 -2.33
CA ARG A 8 15.21 44.55 -2.37
C ARG A 8 15.20 43.21 -1.65
N SER A 9 14.62 43.18 -0.45
CA SER A 9 14.17 41.95 0.19
C SER A 9 13.16 41.23 -0.72
N GLY A 10 13.64 40.32 -1.56
CA GLY A 10 12.79 39.41 -2.34
C GLY A 10 11.91 38.53 -1.45
N ARG A 11 10.76 38.09 -1.98
CA ARG A 11 9.77 37.24 -1.30
C ARG A 11 10.44 36.01 -0.67
N LEU A 12 10.35 35.87 0.66
CA LEU A 12 10.81 34.70 1.41
C LEU A 12 10.12 33.42 0.89
N LYS A 13 10.80 32.66 0.03
CA LYS A 13 10.39 31.31 -0.40
C LYS A 13 10.87 30.29 0.64
N LYS A 14 10.18 30.17 1.76
CA LYS A 14 10.34 29.02 2.67
C LYS A 14 8.98 28.45 3.09
N VAL A 15 8.11 28.19 2.12
CA VAL A 15 6.91 27.38 2.36
C VAL A 15 7.29 25.90 2.55
N ILE A 16 8.41 25.49 1.94
CA ILE A 16 8.99 24.17 2.11
C ILE A 16 9.92 24.26 3.32
N THR A 17 9.36 24.11 4.51
CA THR A 17 10.13 23.91 5.74
C THR A 17 10.03 22.45 6.16
N ASP A 18 11.03 21.95 6.88
CA ASP A 18 11.03 20.58 7.39
C ASP A 18 9.82 20.33 8.31
N GLU A 19 9.34 21.37 9.01
CA GLU A 19 8.13 21.32 9.82
C GLU A 19 6.90 21.03 8.95
N ASN A 20 6.73 21.75 7.84
CA ASN A 20 5.60 21.56 6.93
C ASN A 20 5.66 20.19 6.26
N ILE A 21 6.85 19.71 5.87
CA ILE A 21 7.04 18.36 5.30
C ILE A 21 6.60 17.30 6.33
N LYS A 22 7.08 17.39 7.56
CA LYS A 22 6.72 16.45 8.64
C LYS A 22 5.22 16.50 8.96
N GLN A 23 4.63 17.69 8.96
CA GLN A 23 3.21 17.86 9.25
C GLN A 23 2.33 17.27 8.14
N ILE A 24 2.65 17.52 6.87
CA ILE A 24 1.96 16.91 5.73
C ILE A 24 2.08 15.39 5.79
N HIS A 25 3.28 14.88 6.07
CA HIS A 25 3.50 13.44 6.20
C HIS A 25 2.63 12.81 7.30
N LYS A 26 2.56 13.46 8.47
CA LYS A 26 1.70 13.02 9.59
C LYS A 26 0.22 13.03 9.22
N MET A 27 -0.25 14.08 8.53
CA MET A 27 -1.65 14.18 8.08
C MET A 27 -2.01 13.00 7.16
N ILE A 28 -1.18 12.71 6.16
CA ILE A 28 -1.41 11.63 5.19
C ILE A 28 -1.39 10.24 5.84
N LEU A 29 -0.51 10.03 6.83
CA LEU A 29 -0.45 8.75 7.54
C LEU A 29 -1.67 8.51 8.43
N ASN A 30 -2.21 9.58 9.03
CA ASN A 30 -3.41 9.48 9.87
C ASN A 30 -4.66 9.20 9.03
N ASP A 31 -4.83 9.89 7.90
CA ASP A 31 -5.91 9.64 6.97
C ASP A 31 -5.42 9.65 5.52
N ARG A 32 -5.37 8.45 4.93
CA ARG A 32 -4.94 8.24 3.54
C ARG A 32 -5.96 8.73 2.51
N LYS A 33 -7.18 9.10 2.92
CA LYS A 33 -8.25 9.59 2.04
C LYS A 33 -8.29 11.12 1.96
N LEU A 34 -7.41 11.83 2.67
CA LEU A 34 -7.36 13.30 2.67
C LEU A 34 -7.15 13.87 1.26
N LYS A 35 -7.87 14.96 0.99
CA LYS A 35 -7.73 15.72 -0.26
C LYS A 35 -6.59 16.73 -0.15
N LEU A 36 -5.96 17.01 -1.29
CA LEU A 36 -4.91 18.03 -1.39
C LEU A 36 -5.39 19.41 -0.91
N ASN A 37 -6.63 19.78 -1.21
CA ASN A 37 -7.22 21.05 -0.78
C ASN A 37 -7.38 21.13 0.74
N GLU A 38 -7.76 20.03 1.40
CA GLU A 38 -7.91 20.01 2.85
C GLU A 38 -6.56 20.25 3.54
N ILE A 39 -5.49 19.63 3.02
CA ILE A 39 -4.12 19.86 3.53
C ILE A 39 -3.68 21.31 3.29
N ALA A 40 -3.93 21.84 2.09
CA ALA A 40 -3.62 23.22 1.72
C ALA A 40 -4.33 24.23 2.62
N ASP A 41 -5.62 24.03 2.87
CA ASP A 41 -6.45 24.89 3.72
C ASP A 41 -6.03 24.83 5.18
N THR A 42 -5.59 23.65 5.65
CA THR A 42 -5.14 23.45 7.03
C THR A 42 -3.79 24.13 7.29
N LEU A 43 -2.86 24.04 6.33
CA LEU A 43 -1.52 24.61 6.45
C LEU A 43 -1.41 26.05 5.92
N LYS A 44 -2.47 26.57 5.30
CA LYS A 44 -2.48 27.86 4.59
C LYS A 44 -1.37 27.95 3.54
N ILE A 45 -1.17 26.84 2.82
CA ILE A 45 -0.19 26.69 1.75
C ILE A 45 -0.95 26.49 0.43
N SER A 46 -0.36 26.90 -0.71
CA SER A 46 -0.98 26.64 -2.00
C SER A 46 -1.04 25.15 -2.32
N THR A 47 -2.09 24.73 -3.01
CA THR A 47 -2.31 23.32 -3.40
C THR A 47 -1.16 22.77 -4.24
N GLU A 48 -0.56 23.60 -5.11
CA GLU A 48 0.60 23.21 -5.93
C GLU A 48 1.84 22.93 -5.07
N ARG A 49 2.03 23.70 -3.99
CA ARG A 49 3.15 23.47 -3.06
C ARG A 49 2.95 22.20 -2.27
N VAL A 50 1.73 21.92 -1.80
CA VAL A 50 1.40 20.64 -1.13
C VAL A 50 1.66 19.47 -2.09
N HIS A 51 1.17 19.56 -3.32
CA HIS A 51 1.42 18.54 -4.36
C HIS A 51 2.93 18.33 -4.56
N HIS A 52 3.70 19.40 -4.71
CA HIS A 52 5.15 19.33 -4.87
C HIS A 52 5.85 18.67 -3.67
N ILE A 53 5.44 18.97 -2.44
CA ILE A 53 6.00 18.33 -1.23
C ILE A 53 5.70 16.82 -1.23
N ILE A 54 4.47 16.43 -1.54
CA ILE A 54 4.05 15.02 -1.54
C ILE A 54 4.84 14.22 -2.59
N HIS A 55 5.00 14.77 -3.78
CA HIS A 55 5.64 14.07 -4.88
C HIS A 55 7.18 14.09 -4.82
N GLU A 56 7.79 15.26 -4.60
CA GLU A 56 9.24 15.41 -4.70
C GLU A 56 9.97 15.16 -3.38
N TYR A 57 9.39 15.55 -2.23
CA TYR A 57 10.05 15.44 -0.93
C TYR A 57 9.66 14.17 -0.18
N LEU A 58 8.39 13.76 -0.26
CA LEU A 58 7.92 12.53 0.37
C LEU A 58 7.98 11.31 -0.57
N GLY A 59 8.17 11.51 -1.87
CA GLY A 59 8.20 10.43 -2.86
C GLY A 59 6.90 9.64 -2.97
N MET A 60 5.78 10.21 -2.49
CA MET A 60 4.49 9.53 -2.41
C MET A 60 3.72 9.69 -3.72
N ARG A 61 2.87 8.71 -4.01
CA ARG A 61 1.97 8.73 -5.18
C ARG A 61 0.56 8.43 -4.74
N LYS A 62 -0.41 9.09 -5.37
CA LYS A 62 -1.82 8.78 -5.18
C LYS A 62 -2.13 7.41 -5.79
N LEU A 63 -2.67 6.51 -4.98
CA LEU A 63 -3.19 5.23 -5.44
C LEU A 63 -4.71 5.25 -5.37
N CYS A 64 -5.36 4.69 -6.39
CA CYS A 64 -6.80 4.50 -6.38
C CYS A 64 -7.15 3.35 -5.40
N ALA A 65 -8.19 3.55 -4.59
CA ALA A 65 -8.73 2.47 -3.77
C ALA A 65 -9.29 1.36 -4.68
N LYS A 66 -9.08 0.10 -4.30
CA LYS A 66 -9.71 -1.03 -4.99
C LYS A 66 -11.20 -1.04 -4.68
N TRP A 67 -12.01 -1.30 -5.70
CA TRP A 67 -13.45 -1.49 -5.52
C TRP A 67 -13.70 -2.81 -4.78
N VAL A 68 -14.54 -2.76 -3.74
CA VAL A 68 -14.94 -3.92 -2.95
C VAL A 68 -16.47 -4.04 -3.04
N PRO A 69 -17.02 -5.17 -3.54
CA PRO A 69 -18.44 -5.28 -3.84
C PRO A 69 -19.39 -5.08 -2.65
N ARG A 70 -18.95 -5.48 -1.44
CA ARG A 70 -19.76 -5.41 -0.22
C ARG A 70 -18.90 -5.11 0.99
N GLU A 71 -19.46 -4.31 1.88
CA GLU A 71 -18.94 -4.19 3.24
C GLU A 71 -19.39 -5.41 4.05
N LEU A 72 -18.43 -6.09 4.66
CA LEU A 72 -18.69 -7.30 5.44
C LEU A 72 -18.87 -6.97 6.92
N THR A 73 -19.87 -7.58 7.54
CA THR A 73 -20.02 -7.56 9.00
C THR A 73 -18.89 -8.32 9.68
N PHE A 74 -18.73 -8.12 10.99
CA PHE A 74 -17.74 -8.84 11.78
C PHE A 74 -17.90 -10.37 11.65
N ASP A 75 -19.11 -10.88 11.83
CA ASP A 75 -19.40 -12.32 11.73
C ASP A 75 -19.10 -12.88 10.34
N GLN A 76 -19.37 -12.12 9.29
CA GLN A 76 -19.05 -12.51 7.91
C GLN A 76 -17.54 -12.57 7.67
N LYS A 77 -16.75 -11.68 8.28
CA LYS A 77 -15.29 -11.74 8.21
C LYS A 77 -14.73 -12.94 8.96
N GLN A 78 -15.28 -13.22 10.15
CA GLN A 78 -14.86 -14.39 10.94
C GLN A 78 -15.12 -15.69 10.18
N ARG A 79 -16.33 -15.87 9.65
CA ARG A 79 -16.66 -17.06 8.86
C ARG A 79 -15.72 -17.25 7.67
N ARG A 80 -15.42 -16.17 6.93
CA ARG A 80 -14.47 -16.24 5.81
C ARG A 80 -13.06 -16.64 6.26
N PHE A 81 -12.62 -16.18 7.43
CA PHE A 81 -11.34 -16.59 7.99
C PHE A 81 -11.34 -18.08 8.33
N ASP A 82 -12.36 -18.55 9.03
CA ASP A 82 -12.51 -19.96 9.44
C ASP A 82 -12.54 -20.89 8.20
N ASP A 83 -13.35 -20.55 7.19
CA ASP A 83 -13.45 -21.29 5.94
C ASP A 83 -12.09 -21.34 5.22
N SER A 84 -11.38 -20.21 5.16
CA SER A 84 -10.05 -20.13 4.53
C SER A 84 -9.01 -20.97 5.27
N GLU A 85 -9.06 -20.96 6.60
CA GLU A 85 -8.16 -21.74 7.44
C GLU A 85 -8.40 -23.25 7.27
N GLN A 86 -9.67 -23.67 7.22
CA GLN A 86 -10.05 -25.05 6.93
C GLN A 86 -9.57 -25.50 5.54
N CYS A 87 -9.80 -24.68 4.51
CA CYS A 87 -9.30 -24.96 3.16
C CYS A 87 -7.79 -25.12 3.13
N LEU A 88 -7.06 -24.23 3.81
CA LEU A 88 -5.60 -24.30 3.91
C LEU A 88 -5.12 -25.57 4.61
N LYS A 89 -5.76 -25.97 5.71
CA LYS A 89 -5.46 -27.22 6.44
C LYS A 89 -5.66 -28.44 5.53
N MET A 90 -6.77 -28.49 4.81
CA MET A 90 -7.07 -29.59 3.88
C MET A 90 -6.02 -29.69 2.76
N ILE A 91 -5.61 -28.57 2.16
CA ILE A 91 -4.58 -28.53 1.12
C ILE A 91 -3.23 -29.06 1.67
N LYS A 92 -2.86 -28.69 2.89
CA LYS A 92 -1.63 -29.17 3.55
C LYS A 92 -1.68 -30.66 3.86
N LEU A 93 -2.83 -31.19 4.30
CA LEU A 93 -2.97 -32.62 4.57
C LEU A 93 -2.98 -33.45 3.28
N GLN A 94 -3.57 -32.92 2.21
CA GLN A 94 -3.57 -33.57 0.89
C GLN A 94 -2.19 -33.54 0.20
N SER A 95 -1.35 -32.53 0.46
CA SER A 95 0.03 -32.52 -0.05
C SER A 95 0.88 -33.64 0.58
N VAL A 96 0.61 -34.00 1.84
CA VAL A 96 1.24 -35.15 2.53
C VAL A 96 0.71 -36.50 1.99
N GLY A 97 -0.53 -36.53 1.47
CA GLY A 97 -1.19 -37.76 0.99
C GLY A 97 -0.84 -38.21 -0.43
N LYS A 98 -0.16 -37.40 -1.26
CA LYS A 98 0.19 -37.80 -2.64
C LYS A 98 1.31 -38.84 -2.74
N HIS A 99 1.97 -39.17 -1.64
CA HIS A 99 3.02 -40.20 -1.58
C HIS A 99 2.59 -41.50 -0.90
N ASN A 100 1.35 -41.99 -1.04
CA ASN A 100 1.10 -43.41 -0.72
C ASN A 100 -0.14 -44.06 -1.34
N SER A 101 -0.53 -43.66 -2.56
CA SER A 101 -1.56 -44.41 -3.28
C SER A 101 -1.04 -45.80 -3.65
N ARG A 102 -1.82 -46.85 -3.35
CA ARG A 102 -1.57 -48.22 -3.83
C ARG A 102 -1.37 -48.26 -5.34
N LEU A 103 -2.05 -47.39 -6.09
CA LEU A 103 -1.87 -47.24 -7.54
C LEU A 103 -0.51 -46.65 -7.91
N VAL A 104 0.03 -45.70 -7.14
CA VAL A 104 1.37 -45.15 -7.38
C VAL A 104 2.45 -46.19 -7.05
N ARG A 105 2.23 -47.04 -6.03
CA ARG A 105 3.11 -48.20 -5.74
C ARG A 105 3.01 -49.30 -6.79
N LEU A 106 1.80 -49.65 -7.23
CA LEU A 106 1.57 -50.64 -8.29
C LEU A 106 2.11 -50.15 -9.64
N TRP A 107 1.96 -48.86 -9.95
CA TRP A 107 2.50 -48.28 -11.19
C TRP A 107 4.04 -48.29 -11.19
N ARG A 108 4.68 -48.01 -10.05
CA ARG A 108 6.15 -48.11 -9.92
C ARG A 108 6.66 -49.57 -10.00
N LEU A 109 5.85 -50.55 -9.58
CA LEU A 109 6.17 -52.00 -9.65
C LEU A 109 5.87 -52.62 -11.03
N TYR A 110 4.81 -52.20 -11.72
CA TYR A 110 4.41 -52.76 -13.02
C TYR A 110 5.06 -52.08 -14.22
N PHE A 111 5.39 -50.78 -14.12
CA PHE A 111 5.95 -49.99 -15.23
C PHE A 111 7.43 -49.61 -15.05
N GLY A 112 8.03 -49.89 -13.88
CA GLY A 112 9.35 -49.38 -13.48
C GLY A 112 10.52 -50.38 -13.57
N MET A 113 10.46 -51.38 -14.44
CA MET A 113 11.63 -52.22 -14.74
C MET A 113 11.56 -52.67 -16.20
N ARG A 114 12.02 -51.81 -17.10
CA ARG A 114 12.66 -52.13 -18.41
C ARG A 114 12.71 -50.87 -19.27
N MET A 115 13.87 -50.24 -19.31
CA MET A 115 14.72 -50.04 -20.49
C MET A 115 15.89 -49.14 -20.05
N GLU A 116 17.09 -49.72 -20.09
CA GLU A 116 18.45 -49.13 -20.08
C GLU A 116 18.78 -47.95 -19.15
#